data_AF-A0A817STP2-F1
#
_entry.id   AF-A0A817STP2-F1
#
_cell.length_a   1.000
_cell.length_b   1.000
_cell.length_c   1.000
_cell.angle_alpha   90.00
_cell.angle_beta   90.00
_cell.angle_gamma   90.00
#
_symmetry.space_group_name_H-M   'P 1'
#
loop_
_entity.id
_entity.type
_entity.pdbx_description
1 polymer ?
#
loop_
_entity_poly.entity_id
_entity_poly.type
_entity_poly.pdbx_seq_one_letter_code
_entity_poly.pdbx_strand_id
1 'polypeptide(L)'
;ICPRKTTPSNAEKTRSLARSVREILLLEFSPSISDADISIGLVLHKQDQIDQALIHFNKALENTSLPLHIACVHHNLAFVYSQQGKYDEELEYYEEALKYRSRQLPAHHLQLASL
;
A
#
# COMPACT_ATOMS: atom_id res chain seq x y z
N ILE A 1 42.60 -15.85 1.27
CA ILE A 1 41.63 -14.73 1.37
C ILE A 1 40.25 -15.37 1.51
N CYS A 2 39.69 -15.42 2.71
CA CYS A 2 38.34 -15.96 2.91
C CYS A 2 37.32 -14.97 2.33
N PRO A 3 36.31 -15.41 1.55
CA PRO A 3 35.28 -14.51 1.05
C PRO A 3 34.47 -14.02 2.25
N ARG A 4 34.42 -12.70 2.43
CA ARG A 4 33.48 -12.05 3.35
C ARG A 4 32.10 -12.50 2.91
N LYS A 5 31.40 -13.30 3.72
CA LYS A 5 29.97 -13.57 3.53
C LYS A 5 29.29 -12.22 3.69
N THR A 6 29.04 -11.52 2.58
CA THR A 6 28.26 -10.29 2.57
C THR A 6 26.84 -10.70 2.92
N THR A 7 26.46 -10.46 4.18
CA THR A 7 25.06 -10.53 4.58
C THR A 7 24.30 -9.60 3.63
N PRO A 8 23.28 -10.08 2.90
CA PRO A 8 22.59 -9.25 1.94
C PRO A 8 22.07 -8.01 2.65
N SER A 9 22.32 -6.85 2.04
CA SER A 9 21.82 -5.57 2.55
C SER A 9 20.31 -5.68 2.73
N ASN A 10 19.73 -4.94 3.68
CA ASN A 10 18.27 -4.92 3.83
C ASN A 10 17.60 -4.66 2.47
N ALA A 11 18.15 -3.75 1.65
CA ALA A 11 17.67 -3.45 0.30
C ALA A 11 17.72 -4.63 -0.70
N GLU A 12 18.63 -5.59 -0.54
CA GLU A 12 18.66 -6.80 -1.40
C GLU A 12 17.62 -7.81 -0.96
N LYS A 13 17.41 -7.94 0.37
CA LYS A 13 16.33 -8.76 0.92
C LYS A 13 14.97 -8.20 0.54
N THR A 14 14.80 -6.87 0.56
CA THR A 14 13.54 -6.20 0.16
C THR A 14 13.24 -6.44 -1.32
N ARG A 15 14.23 -6.28 -2.20
CA ARG A 15 14.09 -6.58 -3.64
C ARG A 15 13.77 -8.05 -3.89
N SER A 16 14.43 -8.95 -3.18
CA SER A 16 14.15 -10.38 -3.28
C SER A 16 12.72 -10.68 -2.83
N LEU A 17 12.28 -10.16 -1.69
CA LEU A 17 10.94 -10.37 -1.16
C LEU A 17 9.86 -9.76 -2.06
N ALA A 18 10.05 -8.55 -2.56
CA ALA A 18 9.14 -7.91 -3.51
C ALA A 18 9.03 -8.71 -4.82
N ARG A 19 10.14 -9.28 -5.29
CA ARG A 19 10.15 -10.19 -6.44
C ARG A 19 9.37 -11.47 -6.15
N SER A 20 9.60 -12.09 -4.99
CA SER A 20 8.88 -13.30 -4.57
C SER A 20 7.39 -13.05 -4.42
N VAL A 21 6.99 -11.94 -3.80
CA VAL A 21 5.59 -11.54 -3.65
C VAL A 21 4.95 -11.36 -5.02
N ARG A 22 5.61 -10.64 -5.95
CA ARG A 22 5.13 -10.46 -7.32
C ARG A 22 4.98 -11.79 -8.08
N GLU A 23 5.91 -12.72 -7.89
CA GLU A 23 5.93 -14.03 -8.56
C GLU A 23 4.85 -14.98 -8.01
N ILE A 24 4.66 -15.01 -6.68
CA ILE A 24 3.56 -15.76 -6.03
C ILE A 24 2.20 -15.20 -6.49
N LEU A 25 2.07 -13.87 -6.49
CA LEU A 25 0.88 -13.19 -6.97
C LEU A 25 0.59 -13.55 -8.44
N LEU A 26 1.58 -13.61 -9.32
CA LEU A 26 1.41 -14.00 -10.73
C LEU A 26 0.99 -15.46 -10.95
N LEU A 27 1.24 -16.36 -10.00
CA LEU A 27 1.05 -17.81 -10.16
C LEU A 27 -0.25 -18.34 -9.55
N GLU A 28 -0.74 -17.77 -8.45
CA GLU A 28 -1.84 -18.36 -7.68
C GLU A 28 -3.19 -17.66 -7.81
N PHE A 29 -3.19 -16.40 -8.23
CA PHE A 29 -4.38 -15.64 -8.60
C PHE A 29 -4.01 -14.82 -9.84
N SER A 30 -4.94 -14.15 -10.50
CA SER A 30 -4.57 -13.02 -11.37
C SER A 30 -4.77 -11.73 -10.58
N PRO A 31 -3.92 -11.44 -9.57
CA PRO A 31 -4.03 -10.21 -8.81
C PRO A 31 -3.84 -9.05 -9.77
N SER A 32 -4.61 -8.00 -9.53
CA SER A 32 -4.45 -6.79 -10.32
C SER A 32 -3.04 -6.25 -10.09
N ILE A 33 -2.52 -5.51 -11.07
CA ILE A 33 -1.25 -4.80 -10.92
C ILE A 33 -1.27 -3.94 -9.63
N SER A 34 -2.43 -3.40 -9.26
CA SER A 34 -2.59 -2.62 -8.03
C SER A 34 -2.42 -3.43 -6.74
N ASP A 35 -2.84 -4.70 -6.70
CA ASP A 35 -2.69 -5.55 -5.51
C ASP A 35 -1.21 -5.87 -5.23
N ALA A 36 -0.45 -6.08 -6.31
CA ALA A 36 0.99 -6.28 -6.21
C ALA A 36 1.69 -5.02 -5.70
N ASP A 37 1.37 -3.86 -6.24
CA ASP A 37 1.96 -2.59 -5.80
C ASP A 37 1.56 -2.24 -4.35
N ILE A 38 0.33 -2.51 -3.93
CA ILE A 38 -0.10 -2.37 -2.52
C ILE A 38 0.75 -3.26 -1.61
N SER A 39 0.91 -4.53 -1.98
CA SER A 39 1.65 -5.50 -1.17
C SER A 39 3.13 -5.12 -1.04
N ILE A 40 3.74 -4.65 -2.13
CA ILE A 40 5.13 -4.16 -2.13
C ILE A 40 5.24 -2.91 -1.26
N GLY A 41 4.32 -1.96 -1.39
CA GLY A 41 4.28 -0.74 -0.57
C GLY A 41 4.24 -1.04 0.93
N LEU A 42 3.40 -2.00 1.35
CA LEU A 42 3.29 -2.43 2.75
C LEU A 42 4.58 -3.08 3.27
N VAL A 43 5.26 -3.88 2.46
CA VAL A 43 6.54 -4.49 2.83
C VAL A 43 7.63 -3.42 3.02
N LEU A 44 7.70 -2.46 2.08
CA LEU A 44 8.65 -1.35 2.14
C LEU A 44 8.40 -0.46 3.36
N HIS A 45 7.14 -0.20 3.67
CA HIS A 45 6.73 0.54 4.86
C HIS A 45 7.18 -0.15 6.15
N LYS A 46 6.97 -1.46 6.28
CA LYS A 46 7.47 -2.25 7.43
C LYS A 46 9.00 -2.24 7.58
N GLN A 47 9.71 -1.87 6.52
CA GLN A 47 11.17 -1.78 6.48
C GLN A 47 11.66 -0.34 6.63
N ASP A 48 10.77 0.59 7.00
CA ASP A 48 11.05 2.02 7.18
C ASP A 48 11.49 2.72 5.88
N GLN A 49 11.24 2.09 4.72
CA GLN A 49 11.54 2.65 3.40
C GLN A 49 10.35 3.46 2.88
N ILE A 50 9.99 4.51 3.62
CA ILE A 50 8.73 5.22 3.42
C ILE A 50 8.61 5.82 2.01
N ASP A 51 9.65 6.48 1.51
CA ASP A 51 9.62 7.10 0.17
C ASP A 51 9.32 6.08 -0.93
N GLN A 52 9.89 4.87 -0.81
CA GLN A 52 9.63 3.80 -1.78
C GLN A 52 8.23 3.21 -1.62
N ALA A 53 7.73 3.11 -0.39
CA ALA A 53 6.36 2.68 -0.13
C ALA A 53 5.34 3.62 -0.81
N LEU A 54 5.53 4.94 -0.67
CA LEU A 54 4.68 5.95 -1.30
C LEU A 54 4.69 5.85 -2.83
N ILE A 55 5.83 5.59 -3.45
CA ILE A 55 5.92 5.38 -4.91
C ILE A 55 5.06 4.19 -5.34
N HIS A 56 5.12 3.07 -4.62
CA HIS A 56 4.33 1.89 -4.94
C HIS A 56 2.83 2.10 -4.70
N PHE A 57 2.43 2.79 -3.63
CA PHE A 57 1.02 3.14 -3.43
C PHE A 57 0.50 4.06 -4.54
N ASN A 58 1.26 5.06 -4.98
CA ASN A 58 0.84 5.90 -6.11
C ASN A 58 0.72 5.11 -7.42
N LYS A 59 1.64 4.16 -7.69
CA LYS A 59 1.50 3.25 -8.84
C LYS A 59 0.25 2.38 -8.75
N ALA A 60 -0.11 1.92 -7.55
CA ALA A 60 -1.34 1.16 -7.36
C ALA A 60 -2.58 2.00 -7.72
N LEU A 61 -2.60 3.29 -7.36
CA LEU A 61 -3.66 4.24 -7.74
C LEU A 61 -3.71 4.48 -9.26
N GLU A 62 -2.56 4.68 -9.91
CA GLU A 62 -2.49 4.89 -11.36
C GLU A 62 -3.02 3.69 -12.17
N ASN A 63 -2.82 2.48 -11.65
CA ASN A 63 -3.18 1.24 -12.35
C ASN A 63 -4.54 0.66 -11.93
N THR A 64 -5.29 1.34 -11.07
CA THR A 64 -6.58 0.84 -10.57
C THR A 64 -7.72 1.82 -10.81
N SER A 65 -8.78 1.32 -11.45
CA SER A 65 -10.04 2.05 -11.62
C SER A 65 -11.13 1.53 -10.67
N LEU A 66 -10.81 0.55 -9.84
CA LEU A 66 -11.75 -0.11 -8.94
C LEU A 66 -11.89 0.71 -7.65
N PRO A 67 -13.09 1.25 -7.32
CA PRO A 67 -13.25 2.13 -6.17
C PRO A 67 -12.85 1.49 -4.84
N LEU A 68 -13.04 0.17 -4.68
CA LEU A 68 -12.58 -0.56 -3.50
C LEU A 68 -11.05 -0.57 -3.37
N HIS A 69 -10.32 -0.77 -4.48
CA HIS A 69 -8.86 -0.72 -4.47
C HIS A 69 -8.37 0.69 -4.21
N ILE A 70 -8.98 1.70 -4.83
CA ILE A 70 -8.65 3.11 -4.57
C ILE A 70 -8.82 3.44 -3.07
N ALA A 71 -9.93 3.01 -2.46
CA ALA A 71 -10.15 3.17 -1.03
C ALA A 71 -9.08 2.45 -0.17
N CYS A 72 -8.72 1.21 -0.53
CA CYS A 72 -7.66 0.47 0.15
C CYS A 72 -6.30 1.16 0.05
N VAL A 73 -5.94 1.71 -1.11
CA VAL A 73 -4.66 2.42 -1.27
C VAL A 73 -4.65 3.70 -0.43
N HIS A 74 -5.72 4.50 -0.45
CA HIS A 74 -5.81 5.70 0.39
C HIS A 74 -5.73 5.37 1.89
N HIS A 75 -6.36 4.28 2.34
CA HIS A 75 -6.22 3.80 3.72
C HIS A 75 -4.76 3.47 4.07
N ASN A 76 -4.04 2.82 3.17
CA ASN A 76 -2.63 2.48 3.38
C ASN A 76 -1.73 3.72 3.38
N LEU A 77 -2.01 4.71 2.52
CA LEU A 77 -1.33 6.02 2.54
C LEU A 77 -1.56 6.71 3.88
N ALA A 78 -2.81 6.82 4.35
CA ALA A 78 -3.12 7.40 5.64
C ALA A 78 -2.35 6.73 6.78
N PHE A 79 -2.28 5.40 6.78
CA PHE A 79 -1.49 4.65 7.77
C PHE A 79 -0.01 5.01 7.74
N VAL A 80 0.58 5.21 6.56
CA VAL A 80 1.98 5.66 6.43
C VAL A 80 2.16 7.07 7.02
N TYR A 81 1.25 8.01 6.71
CA TYR A 81 1.31 9.38 7.23
C TYR A 81 1.11 9.43 8.76
N SER A 82 0.23 8.58 9.29
CA SER A 82 0.03 8.40 10.73
C SER A 82 1.33 8.02 11.45
N GLN A 83 2.09 7.07 10.89
CA GLN A 83 3.39 6.68 11.45
C GLN A 83 4.45 7.77 11.37
N GLN A 84 4.32 8.72 10.45
CA GLN A 84 5.18 9.90 10.35
C GLN A 84 4.73 11.05 11.28
N GLY A 85 3.60 10.91 11.98
CA GLY A 85 3.02 12.00 12.78
C GLY A 85 2.42 13.13 11.95
N LYS A 86 2.14 12.87 10.66
CA LYS A 86 1.57 13.80 9.69
C LYS A 86 0.06 13.66 9.67
N TYR A 87 -0.58 14.16 10.72
CA TYR A 87 -2.00 13.93 10.98
C TYR A 87 -2.93 14.67 9.99
N ASP A 88 -2.48 15.80 9.43
CA ASP A 88 -3.26 16.55 8.44
C ASP A 88 -3.39 15.74 7.15
N GLU A 89 -2.29 15.18 6.64
CA GLU A 89 -2.29 14.30 5.47
C GLU A 89 -3.00 12.97 5.76
N GLU A 90 -2.82 12.39 6.95
CA GLU A 90 -3.57 11.20 7.38
C GLU A 90 -5.08 11.39 7.25
N LEU A 91 -5.59 12.52 7.78
CA LEU A 91 -7.02 12.84 7.75
C LEU A 91 -7.52 12.95 6.32
N GLU A 92 -6.82 13.70 5.47
CA GLU A 92 -7.17 13.86 4.05
C GLU A 92 -7.27 12.51 3.34
N TYR A 93 -6.29 11.62 3.53
CA TYR A 93 -6.31 10.30 2.91
C TYR A 93 -7.39 9.37 3.46
N TYR A 94 -7.72 9.45 4.75
CA TYR A 94 -8.86 8.69 5.29
C TYR A 94 -10.20 9.21 4.76
N GLU A 95 -10.37 10.52 4.61
CA GLU A 95 -11.56 11.10 4.00
C GLU A 95 -11.73 10.64 2.55
N GLU A 96 -10.66 10.63 1.75
CA GLU A 96 -10.70 10.10 0.39
C GLU A 96 -11.06 8.60 0.39
N ALA A 97 -10.45 7.79 1.25
CA ALA A 97 -10.79 6.38 1.37
C ALA A 97 -12.30 6.17 1.67
N LEU A 98 -12.87 7.01 2.56
CA LEU A 98 -14.29 6.99 2.89
C LEU A 98 -15.17 7.45 1.72
N LYS A 99 -14.76 8.46 0.94
CA LYS A 99 -15.48 8.90 -0.26
C LYS A 99 -15.59 7.77 -1.30
N TYR A 100 -14.52 7.02 -1.53
CA TYR A 100 -14.57 5.88 -2.46
C TYR A 100 -15.40 4.71 -1.92
N ARG A 101 -15.33 4.44 -0.62
CA ARG A 101 -16.13 3.37 0.01
C ARG A 101 -17.62 3.71 0.08
N SER A 102 -17.96 4.95 0.39
CA SER A 102 -19.35 5.43 0.46
C SER A 102 -20.05 5.44 -0.91
N ARG A 103 -19.32 5.71 -2.00
CA ARG A 103 -19.83 5.58 -3.37
C ARG A 103 -20.22 4.15 -3.75
N GLN A 104 -19.68 3.14 -3.05
CA GLN A 104 -19.96 1.73 -3.30
C GLN A 104 -21.01 1.14 -2.36
N LEU A 105 -21.23 1.74 -1.19
CA LEU A 105 -22.22 1.28 -0.22
C LEU A 105 -23.60 1.87 -0.56
N PRO A 106 -24.68 1.06 -0.59
CA PRO A 106 -26.02 1.62 -0.64
C PRO A 106 -26.24 2.54 0.56
N ALA A 107 -26.96 3.65 0.34
CA ALA A 107 -27.05 4.84 1.19
C ALA A 107 -27.35 4.64 2.69
N HIS A 108 -27.73 3.42 3.11
CA HIS A 108 -28.15 3.11 4.47
C HIS A 108 -27.03 2.81 5.47
N HIS A 109 -25.75 2.81 5.08
CA HIS A 109 -24.64 2.54 6.00
C HIS A 109 -23.83 3.77 6.44
N LEU A 110 -24.19 4.97 5.95
CA LEU A 110 -23.45 6.23 6.13
C LEU A 110 -23.74 6.95 7.46
N GLN A 111 -24.10 6.26 8.54
CA GLN A 111 -24.43 6.91 9.82
C GLN A 111 -23.28 6.99 10.83
N LEU A 112 -22.06 6.60 10.47
CA LEU A 112 -20.94 6.60 11.43
C LEU A 112 -19.81 7.60 11.12
N ALA A 113 -19.94 8.43 10.09
CA ALA A 113 -18.95 9.49 9.80
C ALA A 113 -19.32 10.85 10.43
N SER A 114 -20.31 10.91 11.31
CA SER A 114 -20.82 12.17 11.89
C SER A 114 -21.06 12.12 13.41
N LEU A 115 -20.24 11.37 14.15
CA LEU A 115 -20.20 11.43 15.61
C LEU A 115 -18.77 11.63 16.10
#